data_AF-A0A2S6QZQ9-F1
#
_entry.id   AF-A0A2S6QZQ9-F1
#
_cell.length_a   1.000
_cell.length_b   1.000
_cell.length_c   1.000
_cell.angle_alpha   90.00
_cell.angle_beta   90.00
_cell.angle_gamma   90.00
#
_symmetry.space_group_name_H-M   'P 1'
#
loop_
_entity.id
_entity.type
_entity.pdbx_description
1 polymer ?
#
loop_
_entity_poly.entity_id
_entity_poly.type
_entity_poly.pdbx_seq_one_letter_code
_entity_poly.pdbx_strand_id
1 'polypeptide(L)'
;MPDAAPPDAEKRAMALPEAPALVLAPGRAVWLDVTGEIEEIPLAEAAKRLAVGPPPFVCHARTMARSLGINAFHAYDLLELYAFVRPASFCLPTAMGLADALELERPGDHGGEALLLLDATAKLLRLLANEDDDTTLRIARVLEKAGWIWGEAVLHA
;
A
#
# COMPACT_ATOMS: atom_id res chain seq x y z
N MET A 1 13.61 -29.17 -35.12
CA MET A 1 14.00 -28.41 -33.91
C MET A 1 12.97 -27.32 -33.72
N PRO A 2 12.16 -27.32 -32.65
CA PRO A 2 11.43 -26.12 -32.29
C PRO A 2 12.35 -25.22 -31.47
N ASP A 3 12.45 -23.97 -31.91
CA ASP A 3 13.06 -22.86 -31.19
C ASP A 3 12.20 -22.58 -29.95
N ALA A 4 12.72 -22.90 -28.77
CA ALA A 4 12.07 -22.61 -27.51
C ALA A 4 12.35 -21.14 -27.19
N ALA A 5 11.32 -20.30 -27.25
CA ALA A 5 11.37 -18.95 -26.70
C ALA A 5 11.87 -18.99 -25.24
N PRO A 6 12.72 -18.04 -24.81
CA PRO A 6 13.37 -18.12 -23.52
C PRO A 6 12.35 -18.05 -22.36
N PRO A 7 12.49 -18.91 -21.33
CA PRO A 7 11.63 -18.90 -20.15
C PRO A 7 12.12 -17.85 -19.15
N ASP A 8 12.02 -16.57 -19.48
CA ASP A 8 12.37 -15.47 -18.55
C ASP A 8 11.23 -14.47 -18.34
N ALA A 9 10.10 -14.62 -19.05
CA ALA A 9 8.91 -13.77 -18.93
C ALA A 9 7.80 -14.39 -18.06
N GLU A 10 8.05 -15.55 -17.44
CA GLU A 10 7.15 -16.12 -16.43
C GLU A 10 7.29 -15.33 -15.13
N LYS A 11 6.43 -14.32 -14.98
CA LYS A 11 6.01 -13.72 -13.71
C LYS A 11 7.17 -13.52 -12.74
N ARG A 12 7.77 -12.32 -12.74
CA ARG A 12 8.17 -11.73 -11.46
C ARG A 12 6.97 -11.89 -10.54
N ALA A 13 7.07 -12.80 -9.57
CA ALA A 13 6.04 -12.96 -8.56
C ALA A 13 6.04 -11.64 -7.81
N MET A 14 5.12 -10.77 -8.19
CA MET A 14 4.97 -9.45 -7.61
C MET A 14 4.70 -9.65 -6.12
N ALA A 15 5.74 -9.49 -5.30
CA ALA A 15 5.68 -9.73 -3.87
C ALA A 15 5.17 -8.44 -3.21
N LEU A 16 3.96 -8.51 -2.66
CA LEU A 16 3.50 -7.49 -1.73
C LEU A 16 4.41 -7.50 -0.50
N PRO A 17 4.73 -6.33 0.08
CA PRO A 17 5.37 -6.31 1.39
C PRO A 17 4.58 -7.13 2.40
N GLU A 18 5.26 -7.98 3.18
CA GLU A 18 4.64 -8.70 4.30
C GLU A 18 4.41 -7.73 5.47
N ALA A 19 3.31 -6.98 5.39
CA ALA A 19 2.96 -5.96 6.36
C ALA A 19 1.47 -6.01 6.73
N PRO A 20 1.12 -5.62 7.96
CA PRO A 20 -0.28 -5.48 8.36
C PRO A 20 -0.94 -4.31 7.61
N ALA A 21 -2.27 -4.26 7.59
CA ALA A 21 -3.01 -3.08 7.16
C ALA A 21 -3.77 -2.46 8.34
N LEU A 22 -3.83 -1.13 8.37
CA LEU A 22 -4.49 -0.39 9.44
C LEU A 22 -5.47 0.64 8.85
N VAL A 23 -6.70 0.60 9.35
CA VAL A 23 -7.77 1.55 9.05
C VAL A 23 -8.28 2.15 10.35
N LEU A 24 -8.60 3.45 10.36
CA LEU A 24 -9.24 4.09 11.50
C LEU A 24 -10.75 4.18 11.29
N ALA A 25 -11.50 3.80 12.32
CA ALA A 25 -12.94 3.89 12.41
C ALA A 25 -13.34 4.81 13.57
N PRO A 26 -14.61 5.24 13.68
CA PRO A 26 -15.06 6.01 14.83
C PRO A 26 -14.80 5.26 16.15
N GLY A 27 -13.89 5.80 16.97
CA GLY A 27 -13.53 5.29 18.30
C GLY A 27 -12.63 4.05 18.33
N ARG A 28 -12.24 3.49 17.19
CA ARG A 28 -11.48 2.23 17.11
C ARG A 28 -10.61 2.16 15.86
N ALA A 29 -9.71 1.18 15.82
CA ALA A 29 -8.89 0.85 14.68
C ALA A 29 -9.20 -0.57 14.21
N VAL A 30 -9.16 -0.78 12.90
CA VAL A 30 -9.23 -2.10 12.29
C VAL A 30 -7.82 -2.48 11.85
N TRP A 31 -7.33 -3.59 12.41
CA TRP A 31 -6.00 -4.13 12.15
C TRP A 31 -6.16 -5.44 11.40
N LEU A 32 -5.68 -5.48 10.16
CA LEU A 32 -5.52 -6.71 9.40
C LEU A 32 -4.08 -7.17 9.53
N ASP A 33 -3.85 -8.32 10.15
CA ASP A 33 -2.51 -8.85 10.30
C ASP A 33 -1.99 -9.56 9.03
N VAL A 34 -0.73 -9.99 9.06
CA VAL A 34 -0.10 -10.69 7.93
C VAL A 34 -0.64 -12.10 7.69
N THR A 35 -1.40 -12.66 8.63
CA THR A 35 -2.04 -13.97 8.50
C THR A 35 -3.42 -13.87 7.84
N GLY A 36 -3.96 -12.65 7.74
CA GLY A 36 -5.28 -12.37 7.20
C GLY A 36 -6.36 -12.20 8.27
N GLU A 37 -6.00 -12.18 9.55
CA GLU A 37 -6.93 -11.97 10.65
C GLU A 37 -7.26 -10.48 10.81
N ILE A 38 -8.55 -10.16 10.95
CA ILE A 38 -9.04 -8.81 11.19
C ILE A 38 -9.43 -8.66 12.66
N GLU A 39 -8.78 -7.72 13.34
CA GLU A 39 -9.08 -7.34 14.71
C GLU A 39 -9.60 -5.89 14.78
N GLU A 40 -10.66 -5.66 15.55
CA GLU A 40 -11.01 -4.31 15.99
C GLU A 40 -10.33 -4.03 17.33
N ILE A 41 -9.44 -3.03 17.36
CA ILE A 41 -8.65 -2.68 18.55
C ILE A 41 -8.88 -1.22 18.98
N PRO A 42 -8.70 -0.88 20.28
CA PRO A 42 -8.73 0.50 20.73
C PRO A 42 -7.65 1.35 20.03
N LEU A 43 -7.94 2.64 19.80
CA LEU A 43 -6.97 3.58 19.17
C LEU A 43 -5.63 3.63 19.91
N ALA A 44 -5.66 3.58 21.25
CA ALA A 44 -4.44 3.55 22.07
C ALA A 44 -3.61 2.28 21.84
N GLU A 45 -4.24 1.15 21.53
CA GLU A 45 -3.54 -0.10 21.21
C GLU A 45 -2.94 -0.04 19.81
N ALA A 46 -3.66 0.50 18.83
CA ALA A 46 -3.11 0.75 17.50
C ALA A 46 -1.87 1.65 17.56
N ALA A 47 -1.90 2.73 18.36
CA ALA A 47 -0.74 3.61 18.55
C ALA A 47 0.47 2.86 19.16
N LYS A 48 0.25 1.94 20.10
CA LYS A 48 1.33 1.09 20.64
C LYS A 48 1.88 0.14 19.60
N ARG A 49 1.03 -0.56 18.84
CA ARG A 49 1.45 -1.47 17.76
C ARG A 49 2.27 -0.71 16.71
N LEU A 50 1.86 0.51 16.34
CA LEU A 50 2.63 1.37 15.42
C LEU A 50 4.01 1.78 15.94
N ALA A 51 4.18 1.90 17.26
CA ALA A 51 5.44 2.36 17.84
C ALA A 51 6.53 1.28 17.87
N VAL A 52 6.15 0.00 17.84
CA VAL A 52 7.10 -1.13 17.98
C VAL A 52 7.02 -2.16 16.86
N GLY A 53 5.91 -2.17 16.11
CA GLY A 53 5.63 -3.13 15.07
C GLY A 53 6.12 -2.69 13.68
N PRO A 54 5.95 -3.56 12.67
CA PRO A 54 6.27 -3.22 11.29
C PRO A 54 5.34 -2.10 10.77
N PRO A 55 5.82 -1.32 9.78
CA PRO A 55 5.01 -0.27 9.15
C PRO A 55 3.80 -0.88 8.43
N PRO A 56 2.55 -0.45 8.74
CA PRO A 56 1.38 -0.99 8.07
C PRO A 56 1.09 -0.34 6.73
N PHE A 57 0.32 -1.03 5.89
CA PHE A 57 -0.45 -0.40 4.82
C PHE A 57 -1.50 0.54 5.40
N VAL A 58 -1.55 1.76 4.89
CA VAL A 58 -2.51 2.78 5.32
C VAL A 58 -2.95 3.63 4.14
N CYS A 59 -4.09 4.29 4.30
CA CYS A 59 -4.47 5.41 3.44
C CYS A 59 -4.36 6.70 4.26
N HIS A 60 -3.41 7.57 3.90
CA HIS A 60 -3.22 8.88 4.51
C HIS A 60 -2.62 8.85 5.95
N ALA A 61 -1.38 8.38 6.06
CA ALA A 61 -0.63 8.22 7.32
C ALA A 61 -0.62 9.50 8.17
N ARG A 62 -0.45 10.67 7.56
CA ARG A 62 -0.47 11.97 8.26
C ARG A 62 -1.79 12.23 8.98
N THR A 63 -2.92 11.94 8.36
CA THR A 63 -4.23 12.15 8.98
C THR A 63 -4.47 11.12 10.07
N MET A 64 -4.04 9.88 9.86
CA MET A 64 -4.10 8.84 10.89
C MET A 64 -3.26 9.18 12.12
N ALA A 65 -2.04 9.71 11.95
CA ALA A 65 -1.17 10.11 13.07
C ALA A 65 -1.85 11.16 13.95
N ARG A 66 -2.50 12.16 13.32
CA ARG A 66 -3.30 13.18 14.01
C ARG A 66 -4.47 12.58 14.77
N SER A 67 -5.22 11.68 14.15
CA SER A 67 -6.36 10.99 14.79
C SER A 67 -5.95 10.11 15.97
N LEU A 68 -4.74 9.55 15.92
CA LEU A 68 -4.14 8.74 16.98
C LEU A 68 -3.45 9.56 18.07
N GLY A 69 -3.31 10.88 17.90
CA GLY A 69 -2.61 11.75 18.85
C GLY A 69 -1.09 11.51 18.91
N ILE A 70 -0.50 11.00 17.82
CA ILE A 70 0.95 10.76 17.69
C ILE A 70 1.57 11.67 16.63
N ASN A 71 2.89 11.87 16.68
CA ASN A 71 3.58 12.80 15.77
C ASN A 71 3.60 12.29 14.32
N ALA A 72 4.18 11.10 14.12
CA ALA A 72 4.32 10.43 12.84
C ALA A 72 4.64 8.95 13.10
N PHE A 73 4.50 8.13 12.07
CA PHE A 73 4.90 6.72 12.07
C PHE A 73 5.28 6.33 10.64
N HIS A 74 6.08 5.26 10.52
CA HIS A 74 6.42 4.70 9.20
C HIS A 74 5.25 3.87 8.70
N ALA A 75 4.90 4.02 7.43
CA ALA A 75 3.79 3.30 6.83
C ALA A 75 4.00 3.13 5.33
N TYR A 76 3.45 2.06 4.80
CA TYR A 76 3.17 1.90 3.39
C TYR A 76 1.93 2.76 3.05
N ASP A 77 2.10 4.08 2.92
CA ASP A 77 1.00 5.00 2.59
C ASP A 77 0.64 4.86 1.10
N LEU A 78 -0.57 4.35 0.84
CA LEU A 78 -1.06 4.10 -0.51
C LEU A 78 -1.21 5.38 -1.34
N LEU A 79 -1.36 6.54 -0.71
CA LEU A 79 -1.43 7.80 -1.46
C LEU A 79 -0.07 8.19 -2.04
N GLU A 80 1.03 7.81 -1.39
CA GLU A 80 2.37 8.00 -1.94
C GLU A 80 2.61 7.06 -3.13
N LEU A 81 2.24 5.79 -2.99
CA LEU A 81 2.33 4.83 -4.10
C LEU A 81 1.43 5.25 -5.27
N TYR A 82 0.19 5.65 -5.00
CA TYR A 82 -0.73 6.15 -6.02
C TYR A 82 -0.16 7.36 -6.76
N ALA A 83 0.38 8.34 -6.04
CA ALA A 83 0.98 9.54 -6.66
C ALA A 83 2.20 9.21 -7.52
N PHE A 84 2.95 8.17 -7.16
CA PHE A 84 4.06 7.66 -7.98
C PHE A 84 3.58 6.96 -9.25
N VAL A 85 2.59 6.07 -9.14
CA VAL A 85 2.05 5.26 -10.27
C VAL A 85 1.19 6.10 -11.22
N ARG A 86 0.45 7.07 -10.69
CA ARG A 86 -0.49 7.93 -11.42
C ARG A 86 -0.15 9.40 -11.18
N PRO A 87 0.98 9.89 -11.72
CA PRO A 87 1.39 11.27 -11.52
C PRO A 87 0.31 12.23 -12.03
N ALA A 88 0.12 13.34 -11.31
CA ALA A 88 -0.87 14.38 -11.61
C ALA A 88 -2.35 13.89 -11.69
N SER A 89 -2.66 12.71 -11.13
CA SER A 89 -4.03 12.20 -11.05
C SER A 89 -4.63 12.42 -9.67
N PHE A 90 -5.93 12.74 -9.63
CA PHE A 90 -6.63 12.99 -8.37
C PHE A 90 -7.11 11.69 -7.73
N CYS A 91 -6.91 11.56 -6.42
CA CYS A 91 -7.49 10.51 -5.59
C CYS A 91 -7.99 11.11 -4.28
N LEU A 92 -9.22 10.79 -3.88
CA LEU A 92 -9.68 11.13 -2.54
C LEU A 92 -8.83 10.35 -1.52
N PRO A 93 -8.40 10.98 -0.41
CA PRO A 93 -7.45 10.37 0.52
C PRO A 93 -8.16 9.45 1.53
N THR A 94 -8.92 8.48 1.01
CA THR A 94 -9.70 7.50 1.76
C THR A 94 -9.65 6.15 1.04
N ALA A 95 -9.96 5.06 1.75
CA ALA A 95 -10.12 3.74 1.14
C ALA A 95 -11.15 3.78 0.00
N MET A 96 -12.32 4.39 0.23
CA MET A 96 -13.33 4.62 -0.82
C MET A 96 -12.79 5.39 -2.02
N GLY A 97 -11.96 6.41 -1.77
CA GLY A 97 -11.31 7.18 -2.81
C GLY A 97 -10.34 6.37 -3.66
N LEU A 98 -9.55 5.50 -3.03
CA LEU A 98 -8.69 4.54 -3.71
C LEU A 98 -9.51 3.53 -4.52
N ALA A 99 -10.61 3.02 -3.97
CA ALA A 99 -11.49 2.11 -4.70
C ALA A 99 -12.02 2.76 -5.98
N ASP A 100 -12.51 4.00 -5.89
CA ASP A 100 -13.00 4.75 -7.04
C ASP A 100 -11.90 5.03 -8.07
N ALA A 101 -10.75 5.53 -7.60
CA ALA A 101 -9.63 5.92 -8.47
C ALA A 101 -8.97 4.72 -9.16
N LEU A 102 -9.10 3.53 -8.57
CA LEU A 102 -8.54 2.29 -9.08
C LEU A 102 -9.60 1.37 -9.67
N GLU A 103 -10.87 1.77 -9.80
CA GLU A 103 -11.96 0.93 -10.28
C GLU A 103 -11.98 -0.45 -9.58
N LEU A 104 -11.93 -0.42 -8.25
CA LEU A 104 -12.08 -1.59 -7.38
C LEU A 104 -13.47 -1.63 -6.76
N GLU A 105 -13.87 -2.80 -6.28
CA GLU A 105 -15.11 -2.93 -5.52
C GLU A 105 -15.03 -2.09 -4.25
N ARG A 106 -16.10 -1.32 -3.99
CA ARG A 106 -16.18 -0.46 -2.82
C ARG A 106 -16.35 -1.32 -1.57
N PRO A 107 -15.54 -1.11 -0.51
CA PRO A 107 -15.70 -1.85 0.72
C PRO A 107 -17.04 -1.52 1.39
N GLY A 108 -17.71 -2.56 1.92
CA GLY A 108 -18.99 -2.42 2.64
C GLY A 108 -18.82 -2.03 4.11
N ASP A 109 -17.64 -2.27 4.69
CA ASP A 109 -17.29 -2.00 6.07
C ASP A 109 -15.77 -1.73 6.22
N HIS A 110 -15.34 -1.42 7.45
CA HIS A 110 -13.94 -1.08 7.73
C HIS A 110 -12.98 -2.30 7.66
N GLY A 111 -13.49 -3.53 7.78
CA GLY A 111 -12.70 -4.74 7.51
C GLY A 111 -12.41 -4.87 6.02
N GLY A 112 -13.42 -4.64 5.19
CA GLY A 112 -13.30 -4.50 3.74
C GLY A 112 -12.36 -3.37 3.34
N GLU A 113 -12.35 -2.24 4.05
CA GLU A 113 -11.37 -1.17 3.80
C GLU A 113 -9.94 -1.63 4.00
N ALA A 114 -9.66 -2.44 5.03
CA ALA A 114 -8.32 -2.98 5.28
C ALA A 114 -7.87 -3.95 4.18
N LEU A 115 -8.78 -4.84 3.73
CA LEU A 115 -8.54 -5.72 2.59
C LEU A 115 -8.31 -4.93 1.29
N LEU A 116 -9.09 -3.87 1.06
CA LEU A 116 -8.94 -3.00 -0.10
C LEU A 116 -7.54 -2.39 -0.18
N LEU A 117 -6.89 -2.06 0.94
CA LEU A 117 -5.52 -1.54 0.91
C LEU A 117 -4.54 -2.55 0.29
N LEU A 118 -4.72 -3.84 0.53
CA LEU A 118 -3.90 -4.89 -0.11
C LEU A 118 -4.22 -4.99 -1.61
N ASP A 119 -5.50 -5.01 -1.98
CA ASP A 119 -5.93 -5.07 -3.38
C ASP A 119 -5.48 -3.86 -4.19
N ALA A 120 -5.59 -2.67 -3.62
CA ALA A 120 -5.15 -1.41 -4.21
C ALA A 120 -3.63 -1.40 -4.40
N THR A 121 -2.86 -1.87 -3.42
CA THR A 121 -1.40 -2.02 -3.55
C THR A 121 -1.06 -2.97 -4.69
N ALA A 122 -1.70 -4.14 -4.73
CA ALA A 122 -1.49 -5.12 -5.80
C ALA A 122 -1.87 -4.55 -7.18
N LYS A 123 -2.96 -3.77 -7.28
CA LYS A 123 -3.34 -3.13 -8.54
C LYS A 123 -2.33 -2.08 -8.98
N LEU A 124 -1.87 -1.22 -8.06
CA LEU A 124 -0.87 -0.17 -8.35
C LEU A 124 0.47 -0.76 -8.80
N LEU A 125 0.97 -1.78 -8.11
CA LEU A 125 2.21 -2.46 -8.50
C LEU A 125 2.06 -3.19 -9.86
N ARG A 126 0.90 -3.79 -10.15
CA ARG A 126 0.65 -4.41 -11.48
C ARG A 126 0.61 -3.37 -12.58
N LEU A 127 0.10 -2.17 -12.30
CA LEU A 127 0.12 -1.09 -13.29
C LEU A 127 1.56 -0.72 -13.63
N LEU A 128 2.42 -0.55 -12.63
CA LEU A 128 3.86 -0.29 -12.85
C LEU A 128 4.56 -1.43 -13.61
N ALA A 129 4.27 -2.69 -13.28
CA ALA A 129 4.88 -3.84 -13.96
C ALA A 129 4.57 -3.91 -15.46
N ASN A 130 3.49 -3.27 -15.90
CA ASN A 130 3.09 -3.20 -17.31
C ASN A 130 3.60 -1.93 -18.02
N GLU A 131 4.23 -1.00 -17.30
CA GLU A 131 4.84 0.20 -17.87
C GLU A 131 6.30 -0.08 -18.24
N ASP A 132 6.69 0.21 -19.48
CA ASP A 132 8.09 0.12 -19.95
C ASP A 132 8.71 1.53 -20.00
N ASP A 133 8.83 2.17 -18.84
CA ASP A 133 9.42 3.50 -18.69
C ASP A 133 10.70 3.50 -17.84
N ASP A 134 11.82 3.62 -18.54
CA ASP A 134 13.16 3.80 -18.00
C ASP A 134 13.28 4.96 -17.00
N THR A 135 12.49 6.03 -17.20
CA THR A 135 12.51 7.21 -16.32
C THR A 135 11.92 6.88 -14.97
N THR A 136 10.76 6.21 -14.94
CA THR A 136 10.10 5.73 -13.72
C THR A 136 11.05 4.85 -12.89
N LEU A 137 11.78 3.92 -13.51
CA LEU A 137 12.77 3.08 -12.81
C LEU A 137 13.92 3.90 -12.21
N ARG A 138 14.41 4.93 -12.91
CA ARG A 138 15.46 5.81 -12.37
C ARG A 138 14.96 6.62 -11.17
N ILE A 139 13.73 7.14 -11.23
CA ILE A 139 13.13 7.86 -10.10
C ILE A 139 12.95 6.90 -8.92
N ALA A 140 12.42 5.70 -9.14
CA ALA A 140 12.27 4.68 -8.09
C ALA A 140 13.59 4.37 -7.38
N ARG A 141 14.70 4.20 -8.12
CA ARG A 141 16.05 3.98 -7.53
C ARG A 141 16.54 5.16 -6.70
N VAL A 142 16.22 6.40 -7.09
CA VAL A 142 16.61 7.59 -6.32
C VAL A 142 15.81 7.67 -5.03
N LEU A 143 14.50 7.41 -5.09
CA LEU A 143 13.61 7.42 -3.93
C LEU A 143 13.94 6.29 -2.95
N GLU A 144 14.22 5.08 -3.45
CA GLU A 144 14.66 3.93 -2.64
C GLU A 144 15.92 4.28 -1.84
N LYS A 145 16.96 4.82 -2.50
CA LYS A 145 18.18 5.29 -1.83
C LYS A 145 17.94 6.41 -0.83
N ALA A 146 16.87 7.18 -1.01
CA ALA A 146 16.44 8.23 -0.08
C ALA A 146 15.58 7.69 1.09
N GLY A 147 15.35 6.36 1.16
CA GLY A 147 14.60 5.71 2.21
C GLY A 147 13.10 5.62 1.97
N TRP A 148 12.64 5.82 0.73
CA TRP A 148 11.23 5.64 0.41
C TRP A 148 10.85 4.16 0.52
N ILE A 149 9.92 3.87 1.43
CA ILE A 149 9.58 2.50 1.84
C ILE A 149 9.03 1.62 0.70
N TRP A 150 8.40 2.22 -0.30
CA TRP A 150 7.89 1.53 -1.48
C TRP A 150 8.98 1.18 -2.50
N GLY A 151 10.19 1.73 -2.36
CA GLY A 151 11.25 1.63 -3.36
C GLY A 151 11.56 0.21 -3.80
N GLU A 152 11.71 -0.71 -2.85
CA GLU A 152 11.95 -2.13 -3.15
C GLU A 152 10.77 -2.74 -3.92
N ALA A 153 9.55 -2.63 -3.40
CA ALA A 153 8.35 -3.18 -4.04
C ALA A 153 8.13 -2.63 -5.47
N VAL A 154 8.41 -1.35 -5.69
CA VAL A 154 8.31 -0.70 -7.01
C VAL A 154 9.40 -1.17 -7.97
N LEU A 155 10.63 -1.39 -7.52
CA LEU A 155 11.73 -1.88 -8.37
C LEU A 155 11.60 -3.37 -8.73
N HIS A 156 10.86 -4.12 -7.91
CA HIS A 156 10.60 -5.55 -8.07
C HIS A 156 9.25 -5.89 -8.70
N ALA A 157 8.38 -4.90 -8.92
CA ALA A 157 7.16 -5.03 -9.73
C ALA A 157 7.51 -5.51 -11.15
#